data_AF-A0A5K1A980-F1
#
_entry.id   AF-A0A5K1A980-F1
#
_cell.length_a   1.000
_cell.length_b   1.000
_cell.length_c   1.000
_cell.angle_alpha   90.00
_cell.angle_beta   90.00
_cell.angle_gamma   90.00
#
_symmetry.space_group_name_H-M   'P 1'
#
loop_
_entity.id
_entity.type
_entity.pdbx_description
1 polymer ?
#
loop_
_entity_poly.entity_id
_entity_poly.type
_entity_poly.pdbx_seq_one_letter_code
_entity_poly.pdbx_strand_id
1 'polypeptide(L)'
;DHVKHMHVWHGQHHHHFTQKAPLKRSTDEGLDVRSRFEAANLPKGTVVAPMAGLVVKLLVEDGMKVEEGQPMLVLEAMKME
;
A
#
# COMPACT_ATOMS: atom_id res chain seq x y z
N ASP A 1 16.26 -0.29 20.20
CA ASP A 1 15.61 0.46 19.09
C ASP A 1 16.25 0.16 17.75
N HIS A 2 15.49 -0.38 16.79
CA HIS A 2 15.98 -0.65 15.43
C HIS A 2 15.12 0.14 14.44
N VAL A 3 15.50 1.41 14.25
CA VAL A 3 14.90 2.27 13.22
C VAL A 3 15.71 2.09 11.94
N LYS A 4 15.05 1.69 10.85
CA LYS A 4 15.70 1.65 9.54
C LYS A 4 15.58 3.01 8.89
N HIS A 5 16.72 3.57 8.50
CA HIS A 5 16.81 4.80 7.74
C HIS A 5 16.86 4.44 6.25
N MET A 6 15.97 5.04 5.47
CA MET A 6 15.91 4.86 4.02
C MET A 6 16.18 6.21 3.35
N HIS A 7 17.09 6.22 2.39
CA HIS A 7 17.44 7.40 1.62
C HIS A 7 17.09 7.14 0.15
N VAL A 8 16.27 8.01 -0.43
CA VAL A 8 15.82 7.91 -1.82
C VAL A 8 16.21 9.19 -2.53
N TRP A 9 16.89 9.06 -3.66
CA TRP A 9 17.25 10.20 -4.51
C TRP A 9 16.40 10.18 -5.77
N HIS A 10 15.80 11.33 -6.10
CA HIS A 10 15.01 11.54 -7.32
C HIS A 10 15.43 12.84 -7.99
N GLY A 11 16.18 12.74 -9.08
CA GLY A 11 16.82 13.89 -9.73
C GLY A 11 17.80 14.59 -8.78
N GLN A 12 17.59 15.89 -8.52
CA GLN A 12 18.38 16.65 -7.53
C GLN A 12 17.84 16.55 -6.09
N HIS A 13 16.72 15.86 -5.85
CA HIS A 13 16.08 15.83 -4.55
C HIS A 13 16.48 14.58 -3.75
N HIS A 14 16.86 14.80 -2.48
CA HIS A 14 17.16 13.76 -1.51
C HIS A 14 16.03 13.66 -0.49
N HIS A 15 15.41 12.49 -0.41
CA HIS A 15 14.34 12.19 0.53
C HIS A 15 14.85 11.20 1.59
N HIS A 16 14.71 11.56 2.87
CA HIS A 16 15.09 10.73 4.00
C HIS A 16 13.84 10.26 4.76
N PHE A 17 13.71 8.95 4.95
CA PHE A 17 12.60 8.32 5.64
C PHE A 17 13.10 7.46 6.80
N THR A 18 12.29 7.38 7.85
CA THR A 18 12.56 6.47 8.98
C THR A 18 11.38 5.55 9.20
N GLN A 19 11.64 4.24 9.22
CA GLN A 19 10.65 3.23 9.51
C GLN A 19 10.98 2.57 10.85
N LYS A 20 10.06 2.72 11.81
CA LYS A 20 10.09 1.94 13.06
C LYS A 20 9.46 0.57 12.81
N ALA A 21 10.11 -0.50 13.25
CA ALA A 21 9.55 -1.86 13.15
C ALA A 21 8.19 -1.93 13.89
N PRO A 22 7.15 -2.57 13.32
CA PRO A 22 5.80 -2.54 13.91
C PRO A 22 5.74 -3.42 15.16
N LEU A 23 5.34 -2.82 16.29
CA LEU A 23 4.86 -3.58 17.44
C LEU A 23 3.51 -4.23 17.06
N LYS A 24 3.41 -5.56 17.18
CA LYS A 24 2.13 -6.29 17.06
C LYS A 24 1.13 -5.78 18.08
N ARG A 25 -0.11 -5.50 17.67
CA ARG A 25 -1.27 -5.40 18.58
C ARG A 25 -2.44 -6.25 18.07
N SER A 26 -3.09 -6.88 19.04
CA SER A 26 -3.99 -8.03 18.99
C SER A 26 -5.44 -7.70 18.60
N THR A 27 -6.12 -8.76 18.17
CA THR A 27 -7.55 -9.01 17.92
C THR A 27 -8.51 -8.45 18.99
N ASP A 28 -9.64 -7.85 18.58
CA ASP A 28 -11.01 -8.13 19.08
C ASP A 28 -12.07 -7.37 18.25
N GLU A 29 -13.31 -7.83 18.31
CA GLU A 29 -14.35 -7.81 17.27
C GLU A 29 -15.19 -6.52 17.09
N GLY A 30 -15.82 -6.41 15.91
CA GLY A 30 -17.13 -5.78 15.76
C GLY A 30 -17.19 -4.30 15.34
N LEU A 31 -17.60 -4.09 14.08
CA LEU A 31 -18.24 -2.87 13.53
C LEU A 31 -17.44 -1.56 13.55
N ASP A 32 -16.63 -1.36 12.50
CA ASP A 32 -16.66 -0.10 11.73
C ASP A 32 -16.10 -0.31 10.30
N VAL A 33 -16.99 -0.64 9.35
CA VAL A 33 -16.68 -0.66 7.90
C VAL A 33 -16.77 0.76 7.31
N ARG A 34 -16.96 1.80 8.13
CA ARG A 34 -17.19 3.20 7.71
C ARG A 34 -16.10 4.19 8.13
N SER A 35 -14.87 3.74 8.44
CA SER A 35 -13.73 4.64 8.74
C SER A 35 -12.39 4.33 8.04
N ARG A 36 -12.22 3.18 7.37
CA ARG A 36 -10.91 2.50 7.36
C ARG A 36 -9.99 2.71 6.15
N PHE A 37 -9.90 3.91 5.60
CA PHE A 37 -8.71 4.30 4.85
C PHE A 37 -8.33 5.71 5.30
N GLU A 38 -7.42 5.82 6.27
CA GLU A 38 -6.70 7.07 6.53
C GLU A 38 -5.83 7.39 5.30
N ALA A 39 -6.47 7.82 4.20
CA ALA A 39 -5.80 8.30 3.01
C ALA A 39 -5.02 9.60 3.27
N ALA A 40 -5.25 10.24 4.42
CA ALA A 40 -4.68 11.52 4.79
C ALA A 40 -3.14 11.50 4.96
N ASN A 41 -2.52 10.33 5.19
CA ASN A 41 -1.06 10.20 5.36
C ASN A 41 -0.39 9.20 4.41
N LEU A 42 -1.07 8.77 3.34
CA LEU A 42 -0.45 7.88 2.36
C LEU A 42 0.44 8.67 1.39
N PRO A 43 1.59 8.12 0.96
CA PRO A 43 2.38 8.70 -0.11
C PRO A 43 1.51 8.94 -1.36
N LYS A 44 1.77 10.05 -2.06
CA LYS A 44 1.08 10.35 -3.32
C LYS A 44 1.28 9.20 -4.32
N GLY A 45 0.20 8.80 -5.00
CA GLY A 45 0.21 7.67 -5.92
C GLY A 45 -0.03 6.31 -5.25
N THR A 46 -0.26 6.26 -3.94
CA THR A 46 -0.68 5.01 -3.28
C THR A 46 -2.09 4.64 -3.72
N VAL A 47 -2.26 3.42 -4.23
CA VAL A 47 -3.56 2.84 -4.54
C VAL A 47 -3.89 1.82 -3.45
N VAL A 48 -5.05 1.97 -2.83
CA VAL A 48 -5.51 1.03 -1.80
C VAL A 48 -6.58 0.13 -2.36
N ALA A 49 -6.55 -1.16 -1.98
CA ALA A 49 -7.53 -2.14 -2.43
C ALA A 49 -8.95 -1.72 -1.99
N PRO A 50 -9.94 -1.69 -2.91
CA PRO A 50 -11.29 -1.25 -2.59
C PRO A 50 -12.09 -2.27 -1.76
N MET A 51 -11.63 -3.53 -1.72
CA MET A 51 -12.27 -4.65 -1.04
C MET A 51 -11.26 -5.74 -0.72
N ALA A 52 -11.65 -6.69 0.14
CA ALA A 52 -10.87 -7.90 0.38
C ALA A 52 -10.82 -8.78 -0.89
N GLY A 53 -9.66 -9.35 -1.15
CA GLY A 53 -9.44 -10.19 -2.33
C GLY A 53 -8.05 -10.81 -2.37
N LEU A 54 -7.80 -11.62 -3.39
CA LEU A 54 -6.52 -12.26 -3.67
C LEU A 54 -5.89 -11.68 -4.93
N VAL A 55 -4.62 -11.27 -4.86
CA VAL A 55 -3.87 -10.88 -6.06
C VAL A 55 -3.49 -12.14 -6.82
N VAL A 56 -4.05 -12.34 -8.01
CA VAL A 56 -3.80 -13.54 -8.81
C VAL A 56 -2.78 -13.32 -9.92
N LYS A 57 -2.55 -12.07 -10.31
CA LYS A 57 -1.58 -11.74 -11.35
C LYS A 57 -1.04 -10.32 -11.20
N LEU A 58 0.27 -10.16 -11.40
CA LEU A 58 0.93 -8.89 -11.64
C LEU A 58 1.21 -8.75 -13.14
N LEU A 59 0.97 -7.57 -13.69
CA LEU A 59 1.13 -7.26 -15.12
C LEU A 59 2.25 -6.24 -15.37
N VAL A 60 2.89 -5.77 -14.31
CA VAL A 60 3.95 -4.75 -14.32
C VAL A 60 5.07 -5.12 -13.35
N GLU A 61 6.24 -4.53 -13.57
CA GLU A 61 7.42 -4.67 -12.72
C GLU A 61 7.76 -3.33 -12.03
N ASP A 62 8.59 -3.38 -10.98
CA ASP A 62 9.06 -2.18 -10.30
C ASP A 62 9.88 -1.27 -11.25
N GLY A 63 9.64 0.04 -11.17
CA GLY A 63 10.25 1.03 -12.06
C GLY A 63 9.70 1.07 -13.50
N MET A 64 8.75 0.20 -13.86
CA MET A 64 8.10 0.21 -15.18
C MET A 64 7.23 1.47 -15.35
N LYS A 65 7.35 2.13 -16.51
CA LYS A 65 6.45 3.23 -16.89
C LYS A 65 5.09 2.67 -17.32
N VAL A 66 4.02 3.32 -16.90
CA VAL A 66 2.63 2.94 -17.20
C VAL A 66 1.85 4.12 -17.77
N GLU A 67 0.80 3.84 -18.54
CA GLU A 67 -0.10 4.83 -19.15
C GLU A 67 -1.51 4.76 -18.55
N GLU A 68 -2.32 5.80 -18.79
CA GLU A 68 -3.70 5.81 -18.33
C GLU A 68 -4.50 4.64 -18.92
N GLY A 69 -5.24 3.94 -18.07
CA GLY A 69 -6.01 2.76 -18.46
C GLY A 69 -5.20 1.48 -18.59
N GLN A 70 -3.87 1.52 -18.43
CA GLN A 70 -3.05 0.30 -18.47
C GLN A 70 -3.31 -0.60 -17.25
N PRO A 71 -3.70 -1.87 -17.44
CA PRO A 71 -3.87 -2.82 -16.34
C PRO A 71 -2.54 -3.12 -15.63
N MET A 72 -2.51 -3.06 -14.30
CA MET A 72 -1.30 -3.32 -13.50
C MET A 72 -1.34 -4.65 -12.74
N LEU A 73 -2.52 -5.06 -12.26
CA LEU A 73 -2.72 -6.32 -11.54
C LEU A 73 -4.13 -6.84 -11.75
N VAL A 74 -4.34 -8.10 -11.41
CA VAL A 74 -5.67 -8.72 -11.32
C VAL A 74 -5.91 -9.13 -9.88
N LEU A 75 -7.01 -8.64 -9.32
CA LEU A 75 -7.49 -8.96 -7.97
C LEU A 75 -8.78 -9.77 -8.10
N GLU A 76 -8.81 -10.96 -7.52
CA GLU A 76 -10.04 -11.74 -7.36
C GLU A 76 -10.74 -11.33 -6.07
N ALA A 77 -11.96 -10.85 -6.23
CA ALA A 77 -12.87 -10.56 -5.14
C ALA A 77 -13.22 -11.84 -4.36
N MET A 78 -13.06 -11.81 -3.03
CA MET A 78 -13.62 -12.88 -2.19
C MET A 78 -15.05 -12.48 -1.79
N LYS A 79 -16.00 -13.40 -1.95
CA LYS A 79 -17.35 -13.19 -1.40
C LYS A 79 -17.26 -13.20 0.12
N MET A 80 -17.85 -12.19 0.74
CA MET A 80 -18.26 -12.27 2.13
C MET A 80 -19.67 -12.86 2.10
N GLU A 81 -19.80 -14.12 2.52
CA GLU A 81 -21.10 -14.67 2.90
C GLU A 81 -21.49 -14.13 4.28
#